data_AF-A0A1B0GQV4-F1
#
_entry.id   AF-A0A1B0GQV4-F1
#
_cell.length_a   1.000
_cell.length_b   1.000
_cell.length_c   1.000
_cell.angle_alpha   90.00
_cell.angle_beta   90.00
_cell.angle_gamma   90.00
#
_symmetry.space_group_name_H-M   'P 1'
#
loop_
_entity.id
_entity.type
_entity.pdbx_description
1 polymer ?
#
loop_
_entity_poly.entity_id
_entity_poly.type
_entity_poly.pdbx_seq_one_letter_code
_entity_poly.pdbx_strand_id
1 'polypeptide(L)'
;MADSTFLAPELSDTESMGEETVRFQELLLKASKELQQAQTARPDSTQIQPKPGFCVKTNSSEGKVFINICHSPSIPPPADVTEDELLQMLEEDQAGFRI
;
A
#
# COMPACT_ATOMS: atom_id res chain seq x y z
N MET A 1 -0.63 -47.26 43.77
CA MET A 1 -0.07 -46.06 43.11
C MET A 1 1.10 -46.53 42.26
N ALA A 2 1.19 -46.38 40.95
CA ALA A 2 0.27 -45.99 39.89
C ALA A 2 0.66 -46.87 38.69
N ASP A 3 -0.33 -47.53 38.08
CA ASP A 3 -0.15 -48.28 36.84
C ASP A 3 0.04 -47.28 35.70
N SER A 4 1.24 -47.22 35.12
CA SER A 4 1.53 -46.39 33.96
C SER A 4 1.12 -47.16 32.70
N THR A 5 -0.16 -47.47 32.60
CA THR A 5 -0.82 -48.03 31.43
C THR A 5 -0.96 -46.95 30.37
N PHE A 6 0.08 -46.60 29.61
CA PHE A 6 -0.14 -45.67 28.49
C PHE A 6 0.94 -45.70 27.42
N LEU A 7 1.44 -46.87 27.00
CA LEU A 7 2.27 -46.93 25.78
C LEU A 7 1.99 -48.20 24.98
N ALA A 8 0.88 -48.19 24.26
CA ALA A 8 0.73 -48.84 22.97
C ALA A 8 -0.44 -48.17 22.23
N PRO A 9 -0.44 -48.12 20.89
CA PRO A 9 0.68 -48.09 19.96
C PRO A 9 0.55 -46.89 18.99
N GLU A 10 1.68 -46.20 18.76
CA GLU A 10 1.94 -45.56 17.47
C GLU A 10 1.67 -46.57 16.34
N LEU A 11 1.34 -46.09 15.14
CA LEU A 11 1.17 -46.82 13.88
C LEU A 11 -0.28 -47.03 13.42
N SER A 12 -0.95 -45.93 13.05
CA SER A 12 -1.86 -45.94 11.91
C SER A 12 -2.10 -44.51 11.41
N ASP A 13 -1.10 -43.86 10.80
CA ASP A 13 -1.30 -42.68 9.92
C ASP A 13 -0.06 -42.42 9.02
N THR A 14 0.74 -43.44 8.73
CA THR A 14 1.97 -43.30 7.93
C THR A 14 1.72 -43.07 6.44
N GLU A 15 0.48 -43.21 5.96
CA GLU A 15 0.11 -42.91 4.56
C GLU A 15 -0.38 -41.46 4.38
N SER A 16 -0.86 -40.80 5.44
CA SER A 16 -1.31 -39.39 5.42
C SER A 16 -0.14 -38.39 5.37
N MET A 17 1.01 -38.76 5.96
CA MET A 17 2.18 -37.88 6.04
C MET A 17 2.70 -37.42 4.68
N GLY A 18 2.57 -38.24 3.63
CA GLY A 18 2.98 -37.85 2.26
C GLY A 18 2.05 -36.80 1.65
N GLU A 19 0.74 -37.04 1.72
CA GLU A 19 -0.28 -36.15 1.13
C GLU A 19 -0.34 -34.81 1.86
N GLU A 20 -0.26 -34.83 3.20
CA GLU A 20 -0.21 -33.61 4.00
C GLU A 20 1.06 -32.80 3.77
N THR A 21 2.21 -33.48 3.58
CA THR A 21 3.48 -32.82 3.25
C THR A 21 3.41 -32.15 1.88
N VAL A 22 2.82 -32.82 0.87
CA VAL A 22 2.63 -32.24 -0.46
C VAL A 22 1.73 -31.02 -0.40
N ARG A 23 0.60 -31.12 0.31
CA ARG A 23 -0.33 -30.00 0.51
C ARG A 23 0.35 -28.83 1.23
N PHE A 24 1.17 -29.11 2.24
CA PHE A 24 1.91 -28.08 2.96
C PHE A 24 2.96 -27.41 2.05
N GLN A 25 3.67 -28.19 1.25
CA GLN A 25 4.63 -27.66 0.28
C GLN A 25 3.95 -26.78 -0.78
N GLU A 26 2.78 -27.17 -1.28
CA GLU A 26 1.97 -26.37 -2.20
C GLU A 26 1.53 -25.04 -1.58
N LEU A 27 1.08 -25.06 -0.32
CA LEU A 27 0.70 -23.86 0.42
C LEU A 27 1.91 -22.91 0.59
N LEU A 28 3.08 -23.44 0.95
CA LEU A 28 4.32 -22.66 1.05
C LEU A 28 4.70 -22.04 -0.30
N LEU A 29 4.61 -22.82 -1.38
CA LEU A 29 4.92 -22.33 -2.72
C LEU A 29 3.96 -21.21 -3.14
N LYS A 30 2.67 -21.35 -2.84
CA LYS A 30 1.65 -20.33 -3.11
C LYS A 30 1.92 -19.05 -2.32
N ALA A 31 2.18 -19.15 -1.01
CA ALA A 31 2.51 -18.01 -0.17
C ALA A 31 3.77 -17.28 -0.64
N SER A 32 4.79 -18.02 -1.10
CA SER A 32 6.02 -17.43 -1.65
C SER A 32 5.77 -16.63 -2.94
N LYS A 33 4.90 -17.13 -3.82
CA LYS A 33 4.49 -16.44 -5.06
C LYS A 33 3.67 -15.19 -4.76
N GLU A 34 2.75 -15.27 -3.80
CA GLU A 34 1.94 -14.11 -3.37
C GLU A 34 2.82 -13.01 -2.76
N LEU A 35 3.82 -13.38 -1.95
CA LEU A 35 4.81 -12.43 -1.41
C LEU A 35 5.67 -11.78 -2.50
N GLN A 36 6.13 -12.54 -3.50
CA GLN A 36 6.88 -12.00 -4.64
C GLN A 36 6.01 -11.05 -5.47
N GLN A 37 4.75 -11.43 -5.75
CA GLN A 37 3.80 -10.57 -6.47
C GLN A 37 3.50 -9.29 -5.70
N ALA A 38 3.34 -9.35 -4.38
CA ALA A 38 3.16 -8.17 -3.54
C ALA A 38 4.40 -7.25 -3.50
N GLN A 39 5.60 -7.80 -3.74
CA GLN A 39 6.82 -7.00 -3.88
C GLN A 39 6.90 -6.31 -5.26
N THR A 40 6.49 -6.98 -6.34
CA THR A 40 6.47 -6.39 -7.70
C THR A 40 5.26 -5.48 -7.96
N ALA A 41 4.19 -5.60 -7.17
CA ALA A 41 2.97 -4.81 -7.31
C ALA A 41 3.05 -3.44 -6.62
N ARG A 42 4.16 -3.10 -5.97
CA ARG A 42 4.35 -1.74 -5.48
C ARG A 42 4.57 -0.86 -6.72
N PRO A 43 3.70 0.13 -6.98
CA PRO A 43 3.99 1.08 -8.04
C PRO A 43 5.35 1.70 -7.77
N ASP A 44 6.13 1.94 -8.83
CA ASP A 44 7.42 2.61 -8.72
C ASP A 44 7.25 3.92 -7.96
N SER A 45 7.75 3.95 -6.72
CA SER A 45 7.65 5.13 -5.87
C SER A 45 8.91 5.96 -6.02
N THR A 46 8.76 7.20 -6.46
CA THR A 46 9.89 8.13 -6.51
C THR A 46 9.88 9.01 -5.26
N GLN A 47 10.96 8.97 -4.48
CA GLN A 47 11.14 9.91 -3.38
C GLN A 47 11.58 11.26 -3.95
N ILE A 48 10.84 12.32 -3.64
CA ILE A 48 11.17 13.69 -4.05
C ILE A 48 11.45 14.55 -2.82
N GLN A 49 12.45 15.42 -2.92
CA GLN A 49 12.68 16.47 -1.94
C GLN A 49 12.13 17.80 -2.50
N PRO A 50 11.01 18.31 -1.97
CA PRO A 50 10.39 19.51 -2.50
C PRO A 50 11.22 20.76 -2.17
N LYS A 51 11.22 21.73 -3.09
CA LYS A 51 11.82 23.05 -2.86
C LYS A 51 10.80 23.95 -2.14
N PRO A 52 11.23 24.73 -1.13
CA PRO A 52 10.33 25.66 -0.44
C PRO A 52 9.78 26.73 -1.39
N GLY A 53 8.47 26.99 -1.29
CA GLY A 53 7.82 28.17 -1.88
C GLY A 53 7.37 29.13 -0.78
N PHE A 54 6.11 29.03 -0.36
CA PHE A 54 5.54 29.85 0.71
C PHE A 54 4.69 29.02 1.69
N CYS A 55 4.38 29.59 2.85
CA CYS A 55 3.59 28.93 3.89
C CYS A 55 2.27 29.69 4.11
N VAL A 56 1.15 28.98 4.04
CA VAL A 56 -0.18 29.51 4.34
C VAL A 56 -0.57 29.08 5.74
N LYS A 57 -0.97 30.03 6.57
CA LYS A 57 -1.52 29.77 7.90
C LYS A 57 -3.03 29.91 7.86
N THR A 58 -3.74 28.88 8.31
CA THR A 58 -5.20 28.84 8.46
C THR A 58 -5.58 28.19 9.80
N ASN A 59 -6.87 27.96 10.04
CA ASN A 59 -7.37 27.24 11.21
C ASN A 59 -8.28 26.09 10.78
N SER A 60 -8.30 25.03 11.59
CA SER A 60 -9.33 24.00 11.62
C SER A 60 -10.15 24.13 12.93
N SER A 61 -11.13 23.25 13.13
CA SER A 61 -11.83 23.11 14.41
C SER A 61 -10.90 22.76 15.58
N GLU A 62 -9.71 22.22 15.30
CA GLU A 62 -8.75 21.73 16.30
C GLU A 62 -7.59 22.71 16.56
N GLY A 63 -7.44 23.76 15.74
CA GLY A 63 -6.42 24.78 15.94
C GLY A 63 -5.78 25.31 14.66
N LYS A 64 -4.56 25.86 14.78
CA LYS A 64 -3.82 26.45 13.66
C LYS A 64 -3.27 25.36 12.74
N VAL A 65 -3.49 25.52 11.45
CA VAL A 65 -2.96 24.64 10.39
C VAL A 65 -2.00 25.45 9.50
N PHE A 66 -0.88 24.84 9.13
CA PHE A 66 0.09 25.42 8.22
C PHE A 66 0.19 24.54 6.97
N ILE A 67 -0.01 25.14 5.80
CA ILE A 67 0.10 24.48 4.50
C ILE A 67 1.35 25.02 3.81
N ASN A 68 2.34 24.16 3.61
CA ASN A 68 3.56 24.53 2.88
C ASN A 68 3.33 24.31 1.39
N ILE A 69 3.20 25.40 0.64
CA ILE A 69 3.13 25.37 -0.81
C ILE A 69 4.56 25.29 -1.35
N CYS A 70 4.98 24.07 -1.62
CA CYS A 70 6.29 23.74 -2.16
C CYS A 70 6.18 23.37 -3.65
N HIS A 71 7.31 23.29 -4.35
CA HIS A 71 7.34 22.90 -5.76
C HIS A 71 8.51 21.95 -6.05
N SER A 72 8.37 21.12 -7.10
CA SER A 72 9.42 20.20 -7.55
C SER A 72 9.31 20.00 -9.06
N PRO A 73 10.42 19.99 -9.82
CA PRO A 73 10.39 19.68 -11.25
C PRO A 73 9.98 18.22 -11.53
N SER A 74 9.98 17.36 -10.50
CA SER A 74 9.52 15.97 -10.59
C SER A 74 7.99 15.85 -10.55
N ILE A 75 7.26 16.92 -10.21
CA ILE A 75 5.80 16.97 -10.27
C ILE A 75 5.44 17.55 -11.65
N PRO A 76 4.60 16.85 -12.46
CA PRO A 76 4.23 17.33 -13.78
C PRO A 76 3.46 18.66 -13.66
N PRO A 77 3.74 19.65 -14.53
CA PRO A 77 2.96 20.87 -14.54
C PRO A 77 1.54 20.59 -15.05
N PRO A 78 0.54 21.39 -14.62
CA PRO A 78 -0.77 21.38 -15.25
C PRO A 78 -0.67 21.83 -16.71
N ALA A 79 -1.73 21.58 -17.48
CA ALA A 79 -1.82 22.11 -18.84
C ALA A 79 -1.80 23.65 -18.82
N ASP A 80 -1.15 24.26 -19.80
CA ASP A 80 -1.21 25.71 -20.00
C ASP A 80 -2.65 26.10 -20.34
N VAL A 81 -3.27 26.89 -19.48
CA VAL A 81 -4.66 27.37 -19.61
C VAL A 81 -4.69 28.87 -19.42
N THR A 82 -5.61 29.52 -20.11
CA THR A 82 -5.91 30.94 -19.89
C THR A 82 -6.72 31.13 -18.60
N GLU A 83 -6.78 32.37 -18.10
CA GLU A 83 -7.56 32.69 -16.90
C GLU A 83 -9.05 32.45 -17.09
N ASP A 84 -9.58 32.76 -18.28
CA ASP A 84 -10.99 32.51 -18.63
C ASP A 84 -11.31 31.01 -18.65
N GLU A 85 -10.43 30.20 -19.23
CA GLU A 85 -10.58 28.74 -19.22
C GLU A 85 -10.49 28.18 -17.81
N LEU A 86 -9.61 28.72 -16.97
CA LEU A 86 -9.50 28.30 -15.57
C LEU A 86 -10.78 28.61 -14.78
N LEU A 87 -11.39 29.78 -14.99
CA LEU A 87 -12.68 30.14 -14.40
C LEU A 87 -13.77 29.14 -14.79
N GLN A 88 -13.86 28.81 -16.09
CA GLN A 88 -14.81 27.82 -16.57
C GLN A 88 -14.58 26.44 -15.93
N MET A 89 -13.31 26.01 -15.78
CA MET A 89 -12.99 24.72 -15.13
C MET A 89 -13.41 24.66 -13.65
N LEU A 90 -13.36 25.81 -12.95
CA LEU A 90 -13.84 25.90 -11.57
C LEU A 90 -15.37 25.81 -11.49
N GLU A 91 -16.09 26.41 -12.45
CA GLU A 91 -17.55 26.30 -12.55
C GLU A 91 -18.00 24.87 -12.85
N GLU A 92 -17.20 24.11 -13.62
CA GLU A 92 -17.46 22.71 -13.99
C GLU A 92 -16.95 21.69 -12.94
N ASP A 93 -16.34 22.12 -11.83
CA ASP A 93 -15.76 21.29 -10.76
C ASP A 93 -14.71 20.25 -11.24
N GLN A 94 -13.91 20.60 -12.25
CA GLN A 94 -12.89 19.71 -12.84
C GLN A 94 -11.48 19.87 -12.25
N ALA A 95 -11.33 20.66 -11.18
CA ALA A 95 -10.02 21.02 -10.63
C ALA A 95 -9.22 19.82 -10.11
N GLY A 96 -9.87 18.84 -9.46
CA GLY A 96 -9.19 17.71 -8.82
C GLY A 96 -8.52 16.70 -9.77
N PHE A 97 -8.78 16.78 -11.08
CA PHE A 97 -8.15 15.92 -12.09
C PHE A 97 -7.05 16.62 -12.90
N ARG A 98 -7.01 17.97 -12.86
CA ARG A 98 -6.17 18.78 -13.75
C ARG A 98 -5.12 19.63 -13.04
N ILE A 99 -5.12 19.62 -11.69
CA ILE A 99 -4.18 20.34 -10.81
C ILE A 99 -3.61 19.38 -9.76
#